data_AF-A0A523MSW8-F1
#
_entry.id   AF-A0A523MSW8-F1
#
_cell.length_a   1.000
_cell.length_b   1.000
_cell.length_c   1.000
_cell.angle_alpha   90.00
_cell.angle_beta   90.00
_cell.angle_gamma   90.00
#
_symmetry.space_group_name_H-M   'P 1'
#
loop_
_entity.id
_entity.type
_entity.pdbx_description
1 polymer ?
#
loop_
_entity_poly.entity_id
_entity_poly.type
_entity_poly.pdbx_seq_one_letter_code
_entity_poly.pdbx_strand_id
1 'polypeptide(L)' 'IAHAAIFLLTRLLTQNRLTRYDAPVSVMNAFTPDELRAMAVAAGWQQFEVHRHFPYRIALVEKKLEPGA' A
#
# COMPACT_ATOMS: atom_id res chain seq x y z
N ILE A 1 11.79 -10.57 4.58
CA ILE A 1 11.05 -11.24 3.47
C ILE A 1 10.65 -10.24 2.38
N ALA A 2 9.89 -9.17 2.70
CA ALA A 2 9.46 -8.16 1.73
C ALA A 2 10.62 -7.54 0.90
N HIS A 3 11.71 -7.13 1.56
CA HIS A 3 12.91 -6.59 0.90
C HIS A 3 13.52 -7.55 -0.15
N ALA A 4 13.74 -8.82 0.22
CA ALA A 4 14.32 -9.81 -0.69
C ALA A 4 13.39 -10.10 -1.88
N ALA A 5 12.08 -10.15 -1.64
CA ALA A 5 11.10 -10.38 -2.69
C ALA A 5 11.01 -9.19 -3.67
N ILE A 6 10.94 -7.94 -3.21
CA ILE A 6 10.92 -6.78 -4.12
C ILE A 6 12.26 -6.59 -4.85
N PHE A 7 13.38 -6.92 -4.21
CA PHE A 7 14.70 -6.93 -4.86
C PHE A 7 14.75 -7.93 -6.02
N LEU A 8 14.29 -9.16 -5.81
CA LEU A 8 14.21 -10.17 -6.86
C LEU A 8 13.21 -9.77 -7.96
N LEU A 9 12.02 -9.32 -7.58
CA LEU A 9 10.94 -8.97 -8.50
C LEU A 9 11.32 -7.81 -9.41
N THR A 10 11.98 -6.78 -8.88
CA THR A 10 12.46 -5.65 -9.69
C THR A 10 13.63 -6.04 -10.59
N ARG A 11 14.48 -6.99 -10.19
CA ARG A 11 15.59 -7.44 -11.02
C ARG A 11 15.14 -8.34 -12.18
N LEU A 12 14.05 -9.10 -11.98
CA LEU A 12 13.46 -9.99 -12.97
C LEU A 12 12.49 -9.28 -13.93
N LEU A 13 11.67 -8.35 -13.44
CA LEU A 13 10.55 -7.78 -14.22
C LEU A 13 10.79 -6.37 -14.76
N THR A 14 11.80 -5.64 -14.28
CA THR A 14 12.11 -4.29 -14.81
C THR A 14 13.58 -4.15 -15.18
N GLN A 15 13.83 -3.43 -16.28
CA GLN A 15 15.16 -3.02 -16.72
C GLN A 15 15.54 -1.62 -16.21
N ASN A 16 14.59 -0.86 -15.65
CA ASN A 16 14.83 0.48 -15.13
C ASN A 16 15.73 0.43 -13.88
N ARG A 17 16.90 1.06 -13.96
CA ARG A 17 17.85 1.18 -12.85
C ARG A 17 17.23 1.86 -11.63
N LEU A 18 16.44 2.92 -11.83
CA LEU A 18 15.85 3.68 -10.73
C LEU A 18 14.89 2.80 -9.92
N THR A 19 13.99 2.10 -10.59
CA THR A 19 13.00 1.22 -9.94
C THR A 19 13.65 0.07 -9.16
N ARG A 20 14.80 -0.45 -9.58
CA ARG A 20 15.50 -1.55 -8.88
C ARG A 20 16.03 -1.16 -7.51
N TYR A 21 16.46 0.10 -7.34
CA TYR A 21 17.04 0.57 -6.10
C TYR A 21 16.02 1.29 -5.21
N ASP A 22 15.09 2.01 -5.83
CA ASP A 22 14.12 2.82 -5.09
C ASP A 22 12.90 2.00 -4.62
N ALA A 23 12.48 0.97 -5.36
CA ALA A 23 11.32 0.17 -4.98
C ALA A 23 11.51 -0.62 -3.67
N PRO A 24 12.67 -1.22 -3.36
CA PRO A 24 12.89 -1.83 -2.04
C PRO A 24 12.74 -0.82 -0.90
N VAL A 25 13.31 0.38 -1.04
CA VAL A 25 13.21 1.46 -0.05
C VAL A 25 11.76 1.91 0.09
N SER A 26 11.03 2.04 -1.03
CA SER A 26 9.62 2.38 -1.04
C SER A 26 8.76 1.33 -0.31
N VAL A 27 9.01 0.03 -0.53
CA VAL A 27 8.28 -1.06 0.14
C VAL A 27 8.57 -1.10 1.64
N MET A 28 9.82 -0.84 2.04
CA MET A 28 10.20 -0.86 3.45
C MET A 28 9.65 0.33 4.25
N ASN A 29 9.38 1.46 3.58
CA ASN A 29 8.79 2.66 4.19
C ASN A 29 7.27 2.77 3.97
N ALA A 30 6.66 1.81 3.28
CA ALA A 30 5.22 1.82 3.04
C ALA A 30 4.44 1.49 4.33
N PHE A 31 3.29 2.12 4.51
CA PHE A 31 2.38 1.79 5.59
C PHE A 31 1.91 0.34 5.52
N THR A 32 1.75 -0.27 6.68
CA THR A 32 1.08 -1.56 6.83
C THR A 32 -0.43 -1.41 6.77
N PRO A 33 -1.18 -2.47 6.42
CA PRO A 33 -2.64 -2.45 6.45
C PRO A 33 -3.22 -2.05 7.81
N ASP A 34 -2.57 -2.46 8.91
CA ASP A 34 -2.98 -2.14 10.27
C ASP A 34 -2.75 -0.67 10.62
N GLU A 35 -1.62 -0.08 10.19
CA GLU A 35 -1.38 1.37 10.32
C GLU A 35 -2.40 2.18 9.53
N LEU A 36 -2.73 1.77 8.30
CA LEU A 36 -3.78 2.44 7.51
C LEU A 36 -5.15 2.33 8.18
N ARG A 37 -5.48 1.18 8.77
CA ARG A 37 -6.72 0.99 9.54
C ARG A 37 -6.76 1.88 10.77
N ALA A 38 -5.66 1.96 11.52
CA ALA A 38 -5.56 2.82 12.69
C ALA A 38 -5.73 4.30 12.31
N MET A 39 -5.13 4.74 11.20
CA MET A 39 -5.30 6.10 10.69
C MET A 39 -6.73 6.39 10.25
N ALA A 40 -7.41 5.45 9.58
CA ALA A 40 -8.82 5.61 9.20
C ALA A 40 -9.74 5.79 10.42
N VAL A 41 -9.52 4.98 11.46
CA VAL A 41 -10.25 5.10 12.73
C VAL A 41 -9.94 6.44 13.42
N ALA A 42 -8.67 6.85 13.47
CA ALA A 42 -8.27 8.13 14.04
C ALA A 42 -8.83 9.34 13.27
N ALA A 43 -9.04 9.20 11.96
CA ALA A 43 -9.69 10.19 11.11
C ALA A 43 -11.23 10.22 11.25
N GLY A 44 -11.82 9.33 12.06
CA GLY A 44 -13.26 9.26 12.27
C GLY A 44 -14.04 8.56 11.15
N TRP A 45 -13.36 7.83 10.27
CA TRP A 45 -14.03 7.11 9.18
C TRP A 45 -14.89 5.98 9.74
N GLN A 46 -16.16 5.96 9.39
CA GLN A 46 -17.11 4.97 9.90
C GLN A 46 -17.23 3.74 8.99
N GLN A 47 -17.04 3.91 7.68
CA GLN A 47 -17.17 2.85 6.70
C GLN A 47 -15.99 2.89 5.74
N PHE A 48 -14.98 2.07 6.01
CA PHE A 48 -13.78 2.00 5.19
C PHE A 48 -13.33 0.56 4.94
N GLU A 49 -12.62 0.38 3.83
CA GLU A 49 -12.09 -0.89 3.37
C GLU A 49 -10.59 -0.75 3.08
N VAL A 50 -9.81 -1.77 3.43
CA VAL A 50 -8.37 -1.84 3.15
C VAL A 50 -8.13 -3.00 2.19
N HIS A 51 -7.74 -2.68 0.96
CA HIS A 51 -7.46 -3.65 -0.10
C HIS A 51 -5.96 -3.81 -0.31
N ARG A 52 -5.52 -5.06 -0.46
CA ARG A 52 -4.13 -5.39 -0.79
C ARG A 52 -4.05 -5.86 -2.24
N HIS A 53 -3.22 -5.19 -3.02
CA HIS A 53 -2.98 -5.47 -4.42
C HIS A 53 -1.51 -5.84 -4.65
N PHE A 54 -1.28 -6.76 -5.58
CA PHE A 54 0.07 -7.19 -5.93
C PHE A 54 0.76 -6.21 -6.90
N PRO A 55 2.08 -5.98 -6.79
CA PRO A 55 2.97 -6.31 -5.67
C PRO A 55 3.11 -5.12 -4.71
N TYR A 56 2.79 -5.31 -3.42
CA TYR A 56 2.97 -4.32 -2.34
C TYR A 56 2.15 -3.02 -2.45
N ARG A 57 1.02 -3.04 -3.18
CA ARG A 57 0.10 -1.90 -3.24
C ARG A 57 -1.00 -2.10 -2.20
N ILE A 58 -1.29 -1.07 -1.42
CA ILE A 58 -2.41 -1.07 -0.47
C ILE A 58 -3.29 0.14 -0.79
N ALA A 59 -4.60 -0.07 -0.80
CA ALA A 59 -5.58 0.99 -0.99
C ALA A 59 -6.49 1.05 0.25
N LEU A 60 -6.63 2.23 0.81
CA LEU A 60 -7.60 2.54 1.85
C LEU A 60 -8.72 3.35 1.19
N VAL A 61 -9.96 2.86 1.26
CA VAL A 61 -11.12 3.44 0.56
C VAL A 61 -12.23 3.68 1.57
N GLU A 62 -12.77 4.90 1.60
CA GLU A 62 -13.96 5.23 2.39
C GLU A 62 -15.21 5.14 1.51
N LYS A 63 -16.29 4.57 2.06
CA LYS A 63 -17.62 4.69 1.47
C LYS A 63 -18.20 6.04 1.85
N LYS A 64 -18.22 6.96 0.89
CA LYS A 64 -18.96 8.21 1.03
C LYS A 64 -20.45 7.88 1.10
N LEU A 65 -21.07 8.05 2.26
CA LEU A 65 -22.53 8.18 2.32
C LEU A 65 -22.88 9.51 1.67
N GLU A 66 -23.61 9.46 0.55
CA GLU A 66 -24.25 10.63 0.00
C GLU A 66 -25.25 11.16 1.05
N PRO A 67 -25.16 12.43 1.46
CA PRO A 67 -26.11 12.99 2.41
C PRO A 67 -27.47 13.15 1.71
N GLY A 68 -28.33 12.13 1.80
CA GLY A 68 -29.71 12.21 1.30
C GLY A 68 -30.39 10.91 0.83
N ALA A 69 -29.91 9.72 1.18
CA ALA A 69 -30.60 8.46 0.92
C ALA A 69 -31.46 8.02 2.12
#